data_AF-A0AAE0KBL0-F1
#
_entry.id   AF-A0AAE0KBL0-F1
#
_cell.length_a   1.000
_cell.length_b   1.000
_cell.length_c   1.000
_cell.angle_alpha   90.00
_cell.angle_beta   90.00
_cell.angle_gamma   90.00
#
_symmetry.space_group_name_H-M   'P 1'
#
loop_
_entity.id
_entity.type
_entity.pdbx_description
1 polymer ?
#
loop_
_entity_poly.entity_id
_entity_poly.type
_entity_poly.pdbx_seq_one_letter_code
_entity_poly.pdbx_strand_id
1 'polypeptide(L)'
;MEDQKMDQILAFVASMDNKFASIDNKIASLDTSLDNKFASKFTQLEEILTNQFASKFTQLEEILTNQFASIDNKFASLDNKFASKFTQLEEILTNQFASIDNKFASLDNKFASKFTQLEEILTNQFASIDNKFASLGLKHALSDDKFATLDNKLASLDFQVTSLGSKFVTLDYKVTLLDNKVTSLDTDLRANNNSLLRRVTALRENDLRRRRNNAAVSIMGAHASLSPLFDIHTAAEIAEFPRDLGSLDALNASHLRRILEALDMPVQGVDLEDMRERLRTAILG
;
A
#
# COMPACT_ATOMS: atom_id res chain seq x y z
N MET A 1 -137.18 121.36 -69.31
CA MET A 1 -137.31 120.15 -68.47
C MET A 1 -136.48 118.99 -69.03
N GLU A 2 -136.29 118.91 -70.35
CA GLU A 2 -135.40 117.91 -70.99
C GLU A 2 -133.91 118.24 -70.87
N ASP A 3 -133.48 119.49 -71.12
CA ASP A 3 -132.06 119.89 -71.00
C ASP A 3 -131.49 119.66 -69.59
N GLN A 4 -132.30 119.95 -68.56
CA GLN A 4 -131.93 119.76 -67.16
C GLN A 4 -131.79 118.27 -66.78
N LYS A 5 -132.47 117.35 -67.49
CA LYS A 5 -132.29 115.89 -67.33
C LYS A 5 -131.04 115.40 -68.06
N MET A 6 -130.73 115.96 -69.23
CA MET A 6 -129.52 115.64 -69.98
C MET A 6 -128.25 116.06 -69.22
N ASP A 7 -128.25 117.24 -68.61
CA ASP A 7 -127.16 117.70 -67.75
C ASP A 7 -126.97 116.80 -66.51
N GLN A 8 -128.07 116.33 -65.91
CA GLN A 8 -128.02 115.37 -64.80
C GLN A 8 -127.47 114.01 -65.25
N ILE A 9 -127.80 113.54 -66.45
CA ILE A 9 -127.26 112.29 -67.02
C ILE A 9 -125.77 112.44 -67.32
N LEU A 10 -125.33 113.54 -67.95
CA LEU A 10 -123.92 113.80 -68.23
C LEU A 10 -123.10 113.93 -66.95
N ALA A 11 -123.61 114.61 -65.93
CA ALA A 11 -122.96 114.70 -64.62
C ALA A 11 -122.87 113.33 -63.93
N PHE A 12 -123.89 112.48 -64.08
CA PHE A 12 -123.87 111.11 -63.57
C PHE A 12 -122.85 110.23 -64.31
N VAL A 13 -122.78 110.31 -65.64
CA VAL A 13 -121.78 109.60 -66.46
C VAL A 13 -120.37 110.04 -66.07
N ALA A 14 -120.10 111.34 -65.98
CA ALA A 14 -118.80 111.84 -65.53
C ALA A 14 -118.46 111.42 -64.09
N SER A 15 -119.46 111.33 -63.20
CA SER A 15 -119.28 110.77 -61.86
C SER A 15 -118.94 109.28 -61.89
N MET A 16 -119.57 108.50 -62.78
CA MET A 16 -119.26 107.09 -62.98
C MET A 16 -117.84 106.92 -63.54
N ASP A 17 -117.44 107.69 -64.55
CA ASP A 17 -116.09 107.64 -65.12
C ASP A 17 -115.02 107.93 -64.06
N ASN A 18 -115.27 108.92 -63.19
CA ASN A 18 -114.39 109.21 -62.06
C ASN A 18 -114.33 108.05 -61.04
N LYS A 19 -115.46 107.37 -60.80
CA LYS A 19 -115.48 106.17 -59.93
C LYS A 19 -114.75 105.00 -60.57
N PHE A 20 -114.92 104.76 -61.88
CA PHE A 20 -114.22 103.72 -62.62
C PHE A 20 -112.72 104.00 -62.65
N ALA A 21 -112.29 105.22 -62.96
CA ALA A 21 -110.88 105.62 -62.88
C ALA A 21 -110.31 105.44 -61.46
N SER A 22 -111.10 105.72 -60.42
CA SER A 22 -110.70 105.45 -59.03
C SER A 22 -110.55 103.96 -58.74
N ILE A 23 -111.43 103.12 -59.29
CA ILE A 23 -111.35 101.66 -59.18
C ILE A 23 -110.12 101.13 -59.92
N ASP A 24 -109.87 101.57 -61.15
CA ASP A 24 -108.70 101.17 -61.93
C ASP A 24 -107.40 101.53 -61.20
N ASN A 25 -107.32 102.74 -60.63
CA ASN A 25 -106.18 103.15 -59.82
C ASN A 25 -106.02 102.28 -58.57
N LYS A 26 -107.11 101.90 -57.90
CA LYS A 26 -107.06 100.97 -56.76
C LYS A 26 -106.60 99.57 -57.19
N ILE A 27 -107.09 99.06 -58.32
CA ILE A 27 -106.68 97.75 -58.86
C ILE A 27 -105.19 97.77 -59.19
N ALA A 28 -104.70 98.76 -59.92
CA ALA A 28 -103.28 98.89 -60.24
C ALA A 28 -102.40 99.01 -58.99
N SER A 29 -102.87 99.75 -57.97
CA SER A 29 -102.16 99.86 -56.68
C SER A 29 -102.13 98.54 -55.90
N LEU A 30 -103.23 97.78 -55.93
CA LEU A 30 -103.32 96.47 -55.30
C LEU A 30 -102.42 95.46 -56.00
N ASP A 31 -102.39 95.47 -57.33
CA ASP A 31 -101.54 94.59 -58.15
C ASP A 31 -100.05 94.84 -57.83
N THR A 32 -99.65 96.11 -57.88
CA THR A 32 -98.28 96.53 -57.50
C THR A 32 -97.94 96.16 -56.05
N SER A 33 -98.89 96.32 -55.12
CA SER A 33 -98.66 95.96 -53.71
C SER A 33 -98.53 94.45 -53.52
N LEU A 34 -99.29 93.64 -54.26
CA LEU A 34 -99.21 92.19 -54.20
C LEU A 34 -97.90 91.69 -54.82
N ASP A 35 -97.50 92.22 -55.97
CA ASP A 35 -96.21 91.91 -56.60
C ASP A 35 -95.05 92.21 -55.67
N ASN A 36 -95.05 93.40 -55.04
CA ASN A 36 -94.02 93.76 -54.06
C ASN A 36 -94.03 92.83 -52.83
N LYS A 37 -95.21 92.39 -52.37
CA LYS A 37 -95.34 91.48 -51.23
C LYS A 37 -94.87 90.06 -51.58
N PHE A 38 -95.18 89.57 -52.77
CA PHE A 38 -94.71 88.27 -53.25
C PHE A 38 -93.20 88.28 -53.50
N ALA A 39 -92.68 89.32 -54.16
CA ALA A 39 -91.24 89.49 -54.39
C ALA A 39 -90.48 89.53 -53.07
N SER A 40 -90.91 90.35 -52.10
CA SER A 40 -90.26 90.42 -50.78
C SER A 40 -90.35 89.11 -50.00
N LYS A 41 -91.48 88.39 -50.07
CA LYS A 41 -91.60 87.07 -49.43
C LYS A 41 -90.72 86.01 -50.09
N PHE A 42 -90.59 86.04 -51.41
CA PHE A 42 -89.72 85.15 -52.15
C PHE A 42 -88.25 85.41 -51.79
N THR A 43 -87.82 86.68 -51.79
CA THR A 43 -86.46 87.06 -51.36
C THR A 43 -86.19 86.64 -49.91
N GLN A 44 -87.14 86.86 -48.99
CA GLN A 44 -87.01 86.40 -47.60
C GLN A 44 -86.86 84.87 -47.50
N LEU A 45 -87.64 84.12 -48.27
CA LEU A 45 -87.58 82.66 -48.28
C LEU A 45 -86.23 82.17 -48.83
N GLU A 46 -85.76 82.78 -49.93
CA GLU A 46 -84.49 82.47 -50.56
C GLU A 46 -83.32 82.78 -49.63
N GLU A 47 -83.34 83.93 -48.95
CA GLU A 47 -82.34 84.31 -47.95
C GLU A 47 -82.33 83.34 -46.76
N ILE A 48 -83.51 82.99 -46.20
CA ILE A 48 -83.61 82.04 -45.09
C ILE A 48 -83.07 80.67 -45.50
N LEU A 49 -83.50 80.13 -46.64
CA LEU A 49 -83.04 78.82 -47.12
C LEU A 49 -81.54 78.83 -47.37
N THR A 50 -81.04 79.83 -48.10
CA THR A 50 -79.61 79.94 -48.42
C THR A 50 -78.78 80.03 -47.15
N ASN A 51 -79.15 80.89 -46.20
CA ASN A 51 -78.42 81.06 -44.94
C ASN A 51 -78.50 79.81 -44.06
N GLN A 52 -79.66 79.15 -43.98
CA GLN A 52 -79.79 77.91 -43.20
C GLN A 52 -78.96 76.78 -43.81
N PHE A 53 -79.03 76.56 -45.12
CA PHE A 53 -78.23 75.52 -45.78
C PHE A 53 -76.73 75.80 -45.66
N ALA A 54 -76.30 77.04 -45.89
CA ALA A 54 -74.90 77.43 -45.72
C ALA A 54 -74.43 77.17 -44.29
N SER A 55 -75.21 77.60 -43.28
CA SER A 55 -74.84 77.40 -41.87
C SER A 55 -74.75 75.92 -41.48
N LYS A 56 -75.68 75.08 -41.95
CA LYS A 56 -75.66 73.64 -41.69
C LYS A 56 -74.49 72.95 -42.37
N PHE A 57 -74.16 73.37 -43.59
CA PHE A 57 -73.01 72.84 -44.32
C PHE A 57 -71.70 73.18 -43.60
N THR A 58 -71.51 74.44 -43.20
CA THR A 58 -70.34 74.86 -42.43
C THR A 58 -70.23 74.12 -41.09
N GLN A 59 -71.35 73.93 -40.37
CA GLN A 59 -71.37 73.11 -39.14
C GLN A 59 -70.94 71.66 -39.38
N LEU A 60 -71.40 71.05 -40.48
CA LEU A 60 -71.03 69.68 -40.83
C LEU A 60 -69.53 69.58 -41.17
N GLU A 61 -69.01 70.54 -41.94
CA GLU A 61 -67.60 70.62 -42.29
C GLU A 61 -66.69 70.78 -41.06
N GLU A 62 -67.10 71.63 -40.11
CA GLU A 62 -66.39 71.81 -38.84
C GLU A 62 -66.39 70.53 -37.99
N ILE A 63 -67.54 69.85 -37.88
CA ILE A 63 -67.65 68.57 -37.16
C ILE A 63 -66.75 67.52 -37.79
N LEU A 64 -66.78 67.36 -39.12
CA LEU A 64 -65.96 66.37 -39.82
C LEU A 64 -64.47 66.67 -39.67
N THR A 65 -64.07 67.93 -39.84
CA THR A 65 -62.67 68.36 -39.66
C THR A 65 -62.17 68.04 -38.26
N ASN A 66 -62.97 68.35 -37.23
CA ASN A 66 -62.63 68.05 -35.85
C ASN A 66 -62.56 66.54 -35.57
N GLN A 67 -63.45 65.74 -36.17
CA GLN A 67 -63.41 64.29 -36.03
C GLN A 67 -62.17 63.68 -36.69
N PHE A 68 -61.82 64.10 -37.91
CA PHE A 68 -60.61 63.64 -38.58
C PHE A 68 -59.35 64.03 -37.81
N ALA A 69 -59.25 65.28 -37.33
CA ALA A 69 -58.15 65.71 -36.48
C ALA A 69 -58.04 64.88 -35.18
N SER A 70 -59.17 64.51 -34.57
CA SER A 70 -59.20 63.62 -33.40
C SER A 70 -58.70 62.21 -33.72
N ILE A 71 -59.06 61.68 -34.89
CA ILE A 71 -58.60 60.37 -35.38
C ILE A 71 -57.09 60.40 -35.65
N ASP A 72 -56.58 61.42 -36.34
CA ASP A 72 -55.16 61.60 -36.62
C ASP A 72 -54.34 61.65 -35.32
N ASN A 73 -54.83 62.38 -34.32
CA ASN A 73 -54.21 62.44 -33.00
C ASN A 73 -54.19 61.06 -32.30
N LYS A 74 -55.26 60.27 -32.43
CA LYS A 74 -55.31 58.90 -31.89
C LYS A 74 -54.31 57.97 -32.60
N PHE A 75 -54.19 58.06 -33.92
CA PHE A 75 -53.21 57.28 -34.67
C PHE A 75 -51.77 57.67 -34.31
N ALA A 76 -51.46 58.97 -34.26
CA ALA A 76 -50.15 59.45 -33.82
C ALA A 76 -49.81 58.98 -32.39
N SER A 77 -50.79 58.95 -31.49
CA SER A 77 -50.61 58.40 -30.13
C SER A 77 -50.32 56.89 -30.15
N LEU A 78 -50.99 56.13 -31.00
CA LEU A 78 -50.74 54.69 -31.17
C LEU A 78 -49.35 54.43 -31.76
N ASP A 79 -48.95 55.16 -32.79
CA ASP A 79 -47.62 55.04 -33.40
C ASP A 79 -46.52 55.29 -32.38
N ASN A 80 -46.65 56.36 -31.58
CA ASN A 80 -45.70 56.65 -30.50
C ASN A 80 -45.67 55.54 -29.43
N LYS A 81 -46.83 54.95 -29.08
CA LYS A 81 -46.88 53.81 -28.16
C LYS A 81 -46.22 52.56 -28.75
N PHE A 82 -46.43 52.27 -30.03
CA PHE A 82 -45.80 51.13 -30.69
C PHE A 82 -44.29 51.33 -30.81
N ALA A 83 -43.84 52.50 -31.25
CA ALA A 83 -42.42 52.83 -31.35
C ALA A 83 -41.71 52.67 -30.00
N SER A 84 -42.28 53.26 -28.93
CA SER A 84 -41.70 53.14 -27.58
C SER A 84 -41.67 51.71 -27.06
N LYS A 85 -42.72 50.91 -27.31
CA LYS A 85 -42.74 49.49 -26.93
C LYS A 85 -41.72 48.66 -27.71
N PHE A 86 -41.55 48.96 -29.00
CA PHE A 86 -40.56 48.29 -29.83
C PHE A 86 -39.14 48.58 -29.36
N THR A 87 -38.81 49.85 -29.11
CA THR A 87 -37.49 50.24 -28.56
C THR A 87 -37.24 49.60 -27.19
N GLN A 88 -38.23 49.59 -26.29
CA GLN A 88 -38.10 48.92 -24.98
C GLN A 88 -37.82 47.42 -25.14
N LEU A 89 -38.50 46.75 -26.08
CA LEU A 89 -38.30 45.33 -26.34
C LEU A 89 -36.88 45.06 -26.87
N GLU A 90 -36.42 45.87 -27.82
CA GLU A 90 -35.08 45.78 -28.41
C GLU A 90 -33.98 45.96 -27.35
N GLU A 91 -34.13 46.95 -26.48
CA GLU A 91 -33.20 47.20 -25.38
C GLU A 91 -33.17 46.03 -24.39
N ILE A 92 -34.34 45.55 -23.97
CA ILE A 92 -34.44 44.42 -23.03
C ILE A 92 -33.81 43.16 -23.62
N LEU A 93 -34.12 42.83 -24.87
CA LEU A 93 -33.58 41.63 -25.50
C LEU A 93 -32.06 41.73 -25.69
N THR A 94 -31.57 42.86 -26.18
CA THR A 94 -30.12 43.09 -26.35
C THR A 94 -29.37 42.93 -25.04
N ASN A 95 -29.87 43.55 -23.96
CA ASN A 95 -29.25 43.47 -22.64
C ASN A 95 -29.31 42.06 -22.04
N GLN A 96 -30.42 41.34 -22.23
CA GLN A 96 -30.55 39.96 -21.74
C GLN A 96 -29.62 39.01 -22.48
N PHE A 97 -29.53 39.10 -23.80
CA PHE A 97 -28.61 38.27 -24.59
C PHE A 97 -27.15 38.56 -24.24
N ALA A 98 -26.77 39.83 -24.14
CA ALA A 98 -25.42 40.21 -23.70
C ALA A 98 -25.11 39.69 -22.27
N SER A 99 -26.08 39.72 -21.36
CA SER A 99 -25.91 39.15 -20.01
C SER A 99 -25.71 37.64 -20.04
N ILE A 100 -26.46 36.94 -20.90
CA ILE A 100 -26.35 35.49 -21.10
C ILE A 100 -24.99 35.13 -21.70
N ASP A 101 -24.54 35.83 -22.74
CA ASP A 101 -23.23 35.62 -23.36
C ASP A 101 -22.09 35.78 -22.35
N ASN A 102 -22.15 36.82 -21.52
CA ASN A 102 -21.18 37.04 -20.45
C ASN A 102 -21.18 35.90 -19.42
N LYS A 103 -22.36 35.36 -19.06
CA LYS A 103 -22.46 34.21 -18.15
C LYS A 103 -21.86 32.95 -18.77
N PHE A 104 -22.11 32.70 -20.05
CA PHE A 104 -21.51 31.56 -20.76
C PHE A 104 -19.99 31.69 -20.86
N ALA A 105 -19.48 32.85 -21.27
CA ALA A 105 -18.03 33.09 -21.30
C ALA A 105 -17.37 32.91 -19.92
N SER A 106 -18.04 33.34 -18.84
CA SER A 106 -17.57 33.11 -17.48
C SER A 106 -17.54 31.63 -17.10
N LEU A 107 -18.57 30.86 -17.48
CA LEU A 107 -18.63 29.42 -17.26
C LEU A 107 -17.54 28.70 -18.05
N ASP A 108 -17.33 29.04 -19.32
CA ASP A 108 -16.29 28.45 -20.17
C ASP A 108 -14.90 28.64 -19.56
N ASN A 109 -14.59 29.87 -19.12
CA ASN A 109 -13.33 30.16 -18.44
C ASN A 109 -13.17 29.36 -17.13
N LYS A 110 -14.25 29.19 -16.37
CA LYS A 110 -14.25 28.40 -15.14
C LYS A 110 -14.04 26.92 -15.42
N PHE A 111 -14.64 26.38 -16.47
CA PHE A 111 -14.45 24.99 -16.89
C PHE A 111 -13.04 24.75 -17.42
N ALA A 112 -12.53 25.62 -18.29
CA ALA A 112 -11.17 25.54 -18.81
C ALA A 112 -10.14 25.54 -17.68
N SER A 113 -10.24 26.48 -16.74
CA SER A 113 -9.33 26.55 -15.58
C SER A 113 -9.43 25.31 -14.67
N LYS A 114 -10.63 24.80 -14.41
CA LYS A 114 -10.81 23.56 -13.64
C LYS A 114 -10.22 22.34 -14.35
N PHE A 115 -10.37 22.26 -15.66
CA PHE A 115 -9.84 21.17 -16.46
C PHE A 115 -8.31 21.18 -16.45
N THR A 116 -7.67 22.33 -16.70
CA THR A 116 -6.22 22.48 -16.62
C THR A 116 -5.68 22.13 -15.22
N GLN A 117 -6.34 22.59 -14.15
CA GLN A 117 -5.95 22.24 -12.79
C GLN A 117 -6.04 20.73 -12.53
N LEU A 118 -7.10 20.08 -13.00
CA LEU A 118 -7.25 18.62 -12.86
C LEU A 118 -6.17 17.87 -13.63
N GLU A 119 -5.89 18.28 -14.86
CA GLU A 119 -4.86 17.67 -15.70
C GLU A 119 -3.47 17.76 -15.05
N GLU A 120 -3.10 18.94 -14.55
CA GLU A 120 -1.83 19.16 -13.85
C GLU A 120 -1.73 18.31 -12.58
N ILE A 121 -2.78 18.32 -11.74
CA ILE A 121 -2.80 17.57 -10.48
C ILE A 121 -2.69 16.07 -10.75
N LEU A 122 -3.48 15.53 -11.67
CA LEU A 122 -3.48 14.11 -11.97
C LEU A 122 -2.14 13.67 -12.54
N THR A 123 -1.61 14.41 -13.53
CA THR A 123 -0.32 14.10 -14.16
C THR A 123 0.81 14.07 -13.12
N ASN A 124 0.89 15.09 -12.27
CA ASN A 124 1.94 15.19 -11.25
C ASN A 124 1.79 14.12 -10.16
N GLN A 125 0.56 13.83 -9.71
CA GLN A 125 0.35 12.81 -8.69
C GLN A 125 0.66 11.40 -9.20
N PHE A 126 0.22 11.05 -10.41
CA PHE A 126 0.53 9.75 -11.00
C PHE A 126 2.04 9.58 -11.22
N ALA A 127 2.72 10.60 -11.77
CA ALA A 127 4.18 10.56 -11.91
C ALA A 127 4.89 10.40 -10.55
N SER A 128 4.40 11.05 -9.49
CA SER A 128 4.95 10.89 -8.14
C SER A 128 4.74 9.47 -7.59
N ILE A 129 3.56 8.90 -7.81
CA ILE A 129 3.22 7.53 -7.41
C ILE A 129 4.11 6.52 -8.15
N ASP A 130 4.25 6.65 -9.48
CA ASP A 130 5.09 5.78 -10.29
C ASP A 130 6.54 5.78 -9.81
N ASN A 131 7.10 6.96 -9.52
CA ASN A 131 8.44 7.09 -8.95
C ASN A 131 8.58 6.41 -7.58
N LYS A 132 7.57 6.52 -6.71
CA LYS A 132 7.56 5.83 -5.41
C LYS A 132 7.51 4.31 -5.57
N PHE A 133 6.67 3.81 -6.49
CA PHE A 133 6.59 2.38 -6.77
C PHE A 133 7.89 1.84 -7.36
N ALA A 134 8.52 2.55 -8.29
CA ALA A 134 9.83 2.18 -8.82
C ALA A 134 10.89 2.11 -7.72
N SER A 135 10.93 3.11 -6.83
CA SER A 135 11.84 3.13 -5.68
C SER A 135 11.60 1.98 -4.70
N LEU A 136 10.33 1.65 -4.41
CA LEU A 136 9.96 0.52 -3.57
C LEU A 136 10.35 -0.81 -4.21
N GLY A 137 10.14 -0.96 -5.53
CA GLY A 137 10.57 -2.15 -6.28
C GLY A 137 12.07 -2.39 -6.18
N LEU A 138 12.89 -1.35 -6.36
CA LEU A 138 14.35 -1.44 -6.18
C LEU A 138 14.75 -1.82 -4.75
N LYS A 139 14.11 -1.22 -3.74
CA LYS A 139 14.38 -1.55 -2.33
C LYS A 139 14.01 -3.00 -2.01
N HIS A 140 12.92 -3.51 -2.58
CA HIS A 140 12.50 -4.89 -2.40
C HIS A 140 13.53 -5.85 -3.00
N ALA A 141 13.93 -5.64 -4.26
CA ALA A 141 14.95 -6.45 -4.91
C ALA A 141 16.27 -6.49 -4.13
N LEU A 142 16.74 -5.33 -3.63
CA LEU A 142 17.92 -5.26 -2.77
C LEU A 142 17.76 -6.00 -1.44
N SER A 143 16.54 -6.06 -0.91
CA SER A 143 16.24 -6.83 0.31
C SER A 143 16.27 -8.32 0.01
N ASP A 144 15.71 -8.76 -1.12
CA ASP A 144 15.74 -10.15 -1.56
C ASP A 144 17.18 -10.64 -1.73
N ASP A 145 18.04 -9.85 -2.39
CA ASP A 145 19.47 -10.16 -2.55
C ASP A 145 20.20 -10.31 -1.20
N LYS A 146 19.87 -9.44 -0.23
CA LYS A 146 20.44 -9.52 1.13
C LYS A 146 19.98 -10.77 1.85
N PHE A 147 18.70 -11.15 1.75
CA PHE A 147 18.19 -12.36 2.36
C PHE A 147 18.82 -13.61 1.74
N ALA A 148 18.92 -13.68 0.41
CA ALA A 148 19.62 -14.77 -0.28
C ALA A 148 21.09 -14.89 0.16
N THR A 149 21.77 -13.76 0.36
CA THR A 149 23.14 -13.74 0.89
C THR A 149 23.22 -14.27 2.33
N LEU A 150 22.26 -13.90 3.17
CA LEU A 150 22.18 -14.38 4.56
C LEU A 150 21.90 -15.87 4.62
N ASP A 151 20.99 -16.39 3.80
CA ASP A 151 20.67 -17.82 3.71
C ASP A 151 21.90 -18.64 3.33
N ASN A 152 22.67 -18.17 2.33
CA ASN A 152 23.92 -18.82 1.94
C ASN A 152 24.96 -18.83 3.06
N LYS A 153 25.08 -17.73 3.81
CA LYS A 153 25.99 -17.66 4.98
C LYS A 153 25.54 -18.61 6.09
N LEU A 154 24.23 -18.71 6.34
CA LEU A 154 23.68 -19.58 7.36
C LEU A 154 23.90 -21.05 7.01
N ALA A 155 23.68 -21.44 5.75
CA ALA A 155 23.97 -22.79 5.25
C ALA A 155 25.46 -23.14 5.37
N SER A 156 26.37 -22.18 5.10
CA SER A 156 27.81 -22.38 5.27
C SER A 156 28.19 -22.58 6.74
N LEU A 157 27.61 -21.80 7.66
CA LEU A 157 27.82 -21.96 9.09
C LEU A 157 27.30 -23.31 9.60
N ASP A 158 26.12 -23.74 9.15
CA ASP A 158 25.55 -25.03 9.51
C ASP A 158 26.47 -26.20 9.11
N PHE A 159 27.04 -26.15 7.89
CA PHE A 159 28.04 -27.12 7.46
C PHE A 159 29.30 -27.11 8.33
N GLN A 160 29.81 -25.93 8.69
CA GLN A 160 30.98 -25.82 9.56
C GLN A 160 30.73 -26.38 10.96
N VAL A 161 29.56 -26.09 11.56
CA VAL A 161 29.15 -26.63 12.86
C VAL A 161 29.03 -28.15 12.81
N THR A 162 28.41 -28.70 11.76
CA THR A 162 28.30 -30.15 11.55
C THR A 162 29.68 -30.82 11.41
N SER A 163 30.59 -30.19 10.67
CA SER A 163 31.98 -30.66 10.51
C SER A 163 32.74 -30.66 11.84
N LEU A 164 32.60 -29.58 12.63
CA LEU A 164 33.19 -29.49 13.96
C LEU A 164 32.63 -30.55 14.91
N GLY A 165 31.31 -30.79 14.88
CA GLY A 165 30.67 -31.86 15.64
C GLY A 165 31.28 -33.23 15.34
N SER A 166 31.47 -33.56 14.06
CA SER A 166 32.11 -34.82 13.63
C SER A 166 33.56 -34.94 14.13
N LYS A 167 34.33 -33.85 14.08
CA LYS A 167 35.71 -33.82 14.61
C LYS A 167 35.74 -34.04 16.12
N PHE A 168 34.78 -33.47 16.86
CA PHE A 168 34.68 -33.64 18.32
C PHE A 168 34.40 -35.10 18.69
N VAL A 169 33.45 -35.76 18.01
CA VAL A 169 33.18 -37.20 18.18
C VAL A 169 34.43 -38.04 17.90
N THR A 170 35.18 -37.72 16.85
CA THR A 170 36.43 -38.43 16.53
C THR A 170 37.49 -38.24 17.62
N LEU A 171 37.60 -37.03 18.17
CA LEU A 171 38.55 -36.74 19.24
C LEU A 171 38.17 -37.46 20.52
N ASP A 172 36.88 -37.48 20.87
CA ASP A 172 36.33 -38.20 22.03
C ASP A 172 36.66 -39.70 21.98
N TYR A 173 36.48 -40.32 20.81
CA TYR A 173 36.87 -41.71 20.58
C TYR A 173 38.39 -41.93 20.77
N LYS A 174 39.23 -41.03 20.26
CA LYS A 174 40.69 -41.12 20.44
C LYS A 174 41.11 -40.98 21.90
N VAL A 175 40.46 -40.08 22.65
CA VAL A 175 40.71 -39.90 24.09
C VAL A 175 40.33 -41.18 24.85
N THR A 176 39.17 -41.76 24.54
CA THR A 176 38.73 -43.04 25.13
C THR A 176 39.73 -44.17 24.84
N LEU A 177 40.25 -44.27 23.62
CA LEU A 177 41.28 -45.26 23.28
C LEU A 177 42.59 -45.04 24.04
N LEU A 178 43.01 -43.78 24.21
CA LEU A 178 44.21 -43.45 24.99
C LEU A 178 44.01 -43.80 26.46
N ASP A 179 42.84 -43.51 27.03
CA ASP A 179 42.50 -43.84 28.42
C ASP A 179 42.56 -45.35 28.68
N ASN A 180 42.00 -46.15 27.76
CA ASN A 180 42.10 -47.61 27.80
C ASN A 180 43.56 -48.09 27.73
N LYS A 181 44.37 -47.49 26.85
CA LYS A 181 45.79 -47.85 26.70
C LYS A 181 46.60 -47.49 27.94
N VAL A 182 46.33 -46.34 28.56
CA VAL A 182 46.95 -45.91 29.82
C VAL A 182 46.58 -46.90 30.94
N THR A 183 45.31 -47.28 31.04
CA THR A 183 44.83 -48.26 32.03
C THR A 183 45.51 -49.63 31.86
N SER A 184 45.69 -50.09 30.61
CA SER A 184 46.43 -51.33 30.32
C SER A 184 47.89 -51.23 30.75
N LEU A 185 48.58 -50.15 30.39
CA LEU A 185 49.98 -49.93 30.77
C LEU A 185 50.16 -49.84 32.29
N ASP A 186 49.24 -49.18 32.99
CA ASP A 186 49.23 -49.10 34.46
C ASP A 186 49.07 -50.50 35.09
N THR A 187 48.23 -51.36 34.50
CA THR A 187 48.05 -52.75 34.93
C THR A 187 49.32 -53.59 34.71
N ASP A 188 49.91 -53.50 33.51
CA ASP A 188 51.15 -54.22 33.17
C ASP A 188 52.32 -53.78 34.07
N LEU A 189 52.43 -52.48 34.33
CA LEU A 189 53.45 -51.92 35.21
C LEU A 189 53.29 -52.43 36.65
N ARG A 190 52.07 -52.46 37.18
CA ARG A 190 51.79 -53.03 38.52
C ARG A 190 52.16 -54.51 38.58
N ALA A 191 51.81 -55.30 37.56
CA ALA A 191 52.15 -56.72 37.49
C ALA A 191 53.67 -56.93 37.47
N ASN A 192 54.39 -56.18 36.64
CA ASN A 192 55.85 -56.22 36.56
C ASN A 192 56.51 -55.81 37.88
N ASN A 193 56.04 -54.73 38.51
CA ASN A 193 56.56 -54.29 39.81
C ASN A 193 56.33 -55.35 40.90
N ASN A 194 55.17 -56.01 40.93
CA ASN A 194 54.90 -57.10 41.87
C ASN A 194 55.79 -58.32 41.63
N SER A 195 56.02 -58.68 40.36
CA SER A 195 56.95 -59.76 39.97
C SER A 195 58.39 -59.45 40.39
N LEU A 196 58.85 -58.24 40.11
CA LEU A 196 60.18 -57.78 40.51
C LEU A 196 60.34 -57.77 42.03
N LEU A 197 59.32 -57.30 42.76
CA LEU A 197 59.32 -57.31 44.23
C LEU A 197 59.46 -58.74 44.77
N ARG A 198 58.69 -59.71 44.25
CA ARG A 198 58.82 -61.13 44.62
C ARG A 198 60.22 -61.65 44.39
N ARG A 199 60.79 -61.38 43.21
CA ARG A 199 62.14 -61.84 42.83
C ARG A 199 63.23 -61.24 43.72
N VAL A 200 63.16 -59.94 44.00
CA VAL A 200 64.09 -59.25 44.90
C VAL A 200 63.98 -59.81 46.33
N THR A 201 62.77 -60.05 46.83
CA THR A 201 62.56 -60.66 48.15
C THR A 201 63.13 -62.07 48.22
N ALA A 202 62.84 -62.92 47.22
CA ALA A 202 63.33 -64.29 47.17
C ALA A 202 64.86 -64.38 47.08
N LEU A 203 65.49 -63.56 46.23
CA LEU A 203 66.96 -63.51 46.11
C LEU A 203 67.61 -63.12 47.43
N ARG A 204 67.06 -62.09 48.12
CA ARG A 204 67.56 -61.68 49.43
C ARG A 204 67.46 -62.79 50.46
N GLU A 205 66.33 -63.51 50.51
CA GLU A 205 66.18 -64.67 51.39
C GLU A 205 67.13 -65.81 51.01
N ASN A 206 67.32 -66.08 49.73
CA ASN A 206 68.26 -67.09 49.23
C ASN A 206 69.69 -66.81 49.66
N ASP A 207 70.15 -65.57 49.55
CA ASP A 207 71.49 -65.20 50.00
C ASP A 207 71.68 -65.47 51.51
N LEU A 208 70.63 -65.28 52.33
CA LEU A 208 70.65 -65.64 53.75
C LEU A 208 70.66 -67.16 53.95
N ARG A 209 69.85 -67.90 53.19
CA ARG A 209 69.75 -69.37 53.27
C ARG A 209 71.04 -70.06 52.81
N ARG A 210 71.68 -69.57 51.74
CA ARG A 210 73.01 -70.01 51.26
C ARG A 210 74.07 -69.86 52.34
N ARG A 211 74.16 -68.67 52.95
CA ARG A 211 75.10 -68.44 54.07
C ARG A 211 74.87 -69.39 55.24
N ARG A 212 73.60 -69.65 55.60
CA ARG A 212 73.25 -70.63 56.65
C ARG A 212 73.63 -72.05 56.25
N ASN A 213 73.30 -72.48 55.04
CA ASN A 213 73.58 -73.82 54.53
C ASN A 213 75.09 -74.08 54.43
N ASN A 214 75.85 -73.12 53.91
CA ASN A 214 77.30 -73.21 53.82
C ASN A 214 77.94 -73.29 55.21
N ALA A 215 77.50 -72.47 56.17
CA ALA A 215 77.96 -72.57 57.55
C ALA A 215 77.61 -73.93 58.19
N ALA A 216 76.39 -74.44 57.99
CA ALA A 216 75.94 -75.71 58.52
C ALA A 216 76.74 -76.90 57.94
N VAL A 217 76.95 -76.93 56.62
CA VAL A 217 77.74 -77.97 55.95
C VAL A 217 79.22 -77.90 56.35
N SER A 218 79.77 -76.69 56.50
CA SER A 218 81.16 -76.51 56.95
C SER A 218 81.41 -77.03 58.37
N ILE A 219 80.39 -77.01 59.25
CA ILE A 219 80.48 -77.47 60.64
C ILE A 219 80.11 -78.95 60.79
N MET A 220 79.07 -79.42 60.09
CA MET A 220 78.43 -80.73 60.32
C MET A 220 78.64 -81.73 59.16
N GLY A 221 79.30 -81.33 58.07
CA GLY A 221 79.56 -82.17 56.90
C GLY A 221 78.35 -82.34 55.97
N ALA A 222 78.43 -83.29 55.04
CA ALA A 222 77.46 -83.48 53.96
C ALA A 222 76.03 -83.84 54.41
N HIS A 223 75.84 -84.23 55.68
CA HIS A 223 74.55 -84.59 56.28
C HIS A 223 73.93 -83.46 57.13
N ALA A 224 74.46 -82.23 57.03
CA ALA A 224 73.87 -81.06 57.66
C ALA A 224 72.46 -80.79 57.09
N SER A 225 71.50 -80.46 57.96
CA SER A 225 70.15 -80.11 57.52
C SER A 225 70.17 -78.80 56.74
N LEU A 226 69.81 -78.86 55.47
CA LEU A 226 69.72 -77.70 54.60
C LEU A 226 68.39 -76.96 54.83
N SER A 227 68.48 -75.64 54.89
CA SER A 227 67.32 -74.77 54.77
C SER A 227 66.90 -74.64 53.31
N PRO A 228 65.62 -74.80 52.96
CA PRO A 228 65.11 -74.58 51.62
C PRO A 228 65.45 -73.18 51.10
N LEU A 229 65.90 -73.12 49.85
CA LEU A 229 65.92 -71.88 49.09
C LEU A 229 64.48 -71.51 48.68
N PHE A 230 64.24 -70.24 48.40
CA PHE A 230 63.03 -69.65 47.88
C PHE A 230 63.02 -69.65 46.35
N ASP A 231 61.86 -69.92 45.78
CA ASP A 231 61.56 -69.76 44.37
C ASP A 231 61.54 -68.26 44.03
N ILE A 232 62.35 -67.88 43.05
CA ILE A 232 62.55 -66.49 42.66
C ILE A 232 61.37 -65.87 41.90
N HIS A 233 60.37 -66.65 41.51
CA HIS A 233 59.17 -66.17 40.83
C HIS A 233 57.99 -66.02 41.80
N THR A 234 57.89 -66.91 42.78
CA THR A 234 56.75 -66.95 43.72
C THR A 234 57.07 -66.33 45.09
N ALA A 235 58.35 -66.20 45.44
CA ALA A 235 58.83 -65.81 46.77
C ALA A 235 58.37 -66.76 47.89
N ALA A 236 58.14 -68.03 47.57
CA ALA A 236 57.85 -69.10 48.53
C ALA A 236 59.04 -70.06 48.64
N GLU A 237 59.18 -70.78 49.76
CA GLU A 237 60.19 -71.83 49.91
C GLU A 237 59.97 -72.93 48.85
N ILE A 238 61.06 -73.40 48.23
CA ILE A 238 61.02 -74.44 47.22
C ILE A 238 60.56 -75.73 47.88
N ALA A 239 59.41 -76.23 47.43
CA ALA A 239 58.88 -77.51 47.88
C ALA A 239 59.81 -78.66 47.51
N GLU A 240 59.84 -79.70 48.35
CA GLU A 240 60.66 -80.91 48.12
C GLU A 240 62.18 -80.64 48.03
N PHE A 241 62.66 -79.59 48.70
CA PHE A 241 64.09 -79.27 48.76
C PHE A 241 64.91 -80.39 49.44
N PRO A 242 66.13 -80.72 48.95
CA PRO A 242 66.98 -81.74 49.56
C PRO A 242 67.25 -81.45 51.03
N ARG A 243 67.12 -82.47 51.88
CA ARG A 243 67.31 -82.33 53.33
C ARG A 243 68.78 -82.15 53.70
N ASP A 244 69.69 -82.74 52.94
CA ASP A 244 71.14 -82.66 53.08
C ASP A 244 71.84 -82.80 51.71
N LEU A 245 73.16 -82.62 51.64
CA LEU A 245 73.90 -82.75 50.37
C LEU A 245 73.97 -84.21 49.89
N GLY A 246 73.86 -85.19 50.79
CA GLY A 246 73.82 -86.61 50.40
C GLY A 246 72.51 -86.98 49.68
N SER A 247 71.42 -86.27 49.98
CA SER A 247 70.11 -86.50 49.38
C SER A 247 69.99 -85.98 47.94
N LEU A 248 70.98 -85.25 47.44
CA LEU A 248 71.05 -84.80 46.04
C LEU A 248 71.07 -85.98 45.05
N ASP A 249 71.76 -87.07 45.40
CA ASP A 249 71.87 -88.26 44.54
C ASP A 249 70.55 -89.03 44.41
N ALA A 250 69.62 -88.85 45.35
CA ALA A 250 68.30 -89.48 45.32
C ALA A 250 67.29 -88.69 44.49
N LEU A 251 67.59 -87.44 44.10
CA LEU A 251 66.70 -86.62 43.29
C LEU A 251 66.76 -87.05 41.81
N ASN A 252 65.58 -87.26 41.23
CA ASN A 252 65.46 -87.53 39.80
C ASN A 252 65.57 -86.24 38.97
N ALA A 253 65.76 -86.39 37.66
CA ALA A 253 65.90 -85.26 36.73
C ALA A 253 64.74 -84.26 36.81
N SER A 254 63.49 -84.74 36.98
CA SER A 254 62.32 -83.89 37.05
C SER A 254 62.24 -83.07 38.35
N HIS A 255 62.70 -83.61 39.47
CA HIS A 255 62.79 -82.88 40.74
C HIS A 255 63.89 -81.82 40.68
N LEU A 256 65.10 -82.20 40.23
CA LEU A 256 66.22 -81.27 40.09
C LEU A 256 65.87 -80.12 39.13
N ARG A 257 65.23 -80.43 38.01
CA ARG A 257 64.76 -79.44 37.05
C ARG A 257 63.80 -78.43 37.67
N ARG A 258 62.82 -78.88 38.45
CA ARG A 258 61.88 -78.00 39.16
C ARG A 258 62.60 -77.04 40.12
N ILE A 259 63.53 -77.55 40.92
CA ILE A 259 64.28 -76.74 41.90
C ILE A 259 65.18 -75.73 41.19
N LEU A 260 65.88 -76.15 40.13
CA LEU A 260 66.76 -75.28 39.36
C LEU A 260 65.98 -74.21 38.57
N GLU A 261 64.84 -74.57 37.95
CA GLU A 261 63.95 -73.63 37.28
C GLU A 261 63.40 -72.58 38.26
N ALA A 262 63.03 -72.99 39.48
CA ALA A 262 62.60 -72.07 40.55
C ALA A 262 63.71 -71.08 40.98
N LEU A 263 64.97 -71.32 40.62
CA LEU A 263 66.12 -70.46 40.91
C LEU A 263 66.62 -69.68 39.67
N ASP A 264 65.89 -69.70 38.55
CA ASP A 264 66.31 -69.17 37.23
C ASP A 264 67.58 -69.83 36.68
N MET A 265 67.89 -71.05 37.12
CA MET A 265 69.09 -71.76 36.67
C MET A 265 68.80 -72.52 35.36
N PRO A 266 69.67 -72.42 34.35
CA PRO A 266 69.44 -73.09 33.07
C PRO A 266 69.55 -74.61 33.21
N VAL A 267 68.53 -75.31 32.70
CA VAL A 267 68.34 -76.77 32.80
C VAL A 267 68.20 -77.46 31.43
N GLN A 268 68.03 -76.70 30.34
CA GLN A 268 67.89 -77.29 29.01
C GLN A 268 69.23 -77.84 28.51
N GLY A 269 69.23 -79.12 28.10
CA GLY A 269 70.43 -79.79 27.57
C GLY A 269 71.48 -80.13 28.62
N VAL A 270 71.15 -79.98 29.91
CA VAL A 270 72.03 -80.28 31.04
C VAL A 270 71.80 -81.73 31.48
N ASP A 271 72.87 -82.50 31.69
CA ASP A 271 72.78 -83.86 32.19
C ASP A 271 72.45 -83.92 33.69
N LEU A 272 72.19 -85.13 34.20
CA LEU A 272 71.74 -85.30 35.59
C LEU A 272 72.79 -84.89 36.63
N GLU A 273 74.07 -85.16 36.35
CA GLU A 273 75.15 -84.84 37.28
C GLU A 273 75.47 -83.36 37.28
N ASP A 274 75.47 -82.70 36.12
CA ASP A 274 75.64 -81.26 36.04
C ASP A 274 74.46 -80.52 36.68
N MET A 275 73.23 -81.06 36.62
CA MET A 275 72.10 -80.53 37.40
C MET A 275 72.32 -80.67 38.92
N ARG A 276 72.86 -81.79 39.40
CA ARG A 276 73.18 -81.98 40.84
C ARG A 276 74.26 -81.01 41.28
N GLU A 277 75.32 -80.86 40.49
CA GLU A 277 76.43 -79.98 40.82
C GLU A 277 76.03 -78.50 40.80
N ARG A 278 75.16 -78.11 39.86
CA ARG A 278 74.54 -76.77 39.85
C ARG A 278 73.71 -76.54 41.10
N LEU A 279 72.88 -77.50 41.50
CA LEU A 279 72.08 -77.35 42.71
C LEU A 279 72.97 -77.31 43.96
N ARG A 280 74.00 -78.15 44.03
CA ARG A 280 75.01 -78.12 45.10
C ARG A 280 75.67 -76.77 45.20
N THR A 281 76.09 -76.21 44.07
CA THR A 281 76.68 -74.88 43.97
C THR A 281 75.67 -73.81 44.40
N ALA A 282 74.42 -73.89 43.97
CA ALA A 282 73.38 -72.92 44.33
C ALA A 282 72.99 -72.95 45.81
N ILE A 283 73.12 -74.10 46.48
CA ILE A 283 72.89 -74.29 47.91
C ILE A 283 73.99 -73.62 48.75
N LEU A 284 75.24 -73.63 48.27
CA LEU A 284 76.42 -73.29 49.05
C LEU A 284 77.10 -71.96 48.65
N GLY A 285 76.94 -71.53 47.40
CA GLY A 285 77.47 -70.27 46.86
C GLY A 285 76.61 -69.10 47.27
#